data_AF-A0A967KLQ4-F1
#
_entry.id   AF-A0A967KLQ4-F1
#
_cell.length_a   1.000
_cell.length_b   1.000
_cell.length_c   1.000
_cell.angle_alpha   90.00
_cell.angle_beta   90.00
_cell.angle_gamma   90.00
#
_symmetry.space_group_name_H-M   'P 1'
#
loop_
_entity.id
_entity.type
_entity.pdbx_description
1 polymer ?
#
loop_
_entity_poly.entity_id
_entity_poly.type
_entity_poly.pdbx_seq_one_letter_code
_entity_poly.pdbx_strand_id
1 'polypeptide(L)' 'LREINQNPNLTGYDAAIIGSAVYMGRWLKEATAFLEDNREQLLSMPVWLFSSGPLGDDLDDLMEDEGEPYNLKEL' A
#
# COMPACT_ATOMS: atom_id res chain seq x y z
N LEU A 1 7.42 -11.83 3.63
CA LEU A 1 6.26 -10.99 3.28
C LEU A 1 5.66 -11.55 1.99
N ARG A 2 4.34 -11.56 1.83
CA ARG A 2 3.66 -11.98 0.59
C ARG A 2 3.15 -10.74 -0.13
N GLU A 3 3.26 -10.73 -1.45
CA GLU A 3 2.68 -9.64 -2.25
C GLU A 3 1.15 -9.76 -2.27
N ILE A 4 0.47 -8.61 -2.18
CA ILE A 4 -0.99 -8.57 -2.15
C ILE A 4 -1.62 -9.05 -3.47
N ASN A 5 -0.96 -8.82 -4.60
CA ASN A 5 -1.40 -9.28 -5.93
C ASN A 5 -1.49 -10.83 -6.05
N GLN A 6 -0.84 -11.58 -5.15
CA GLN A 6 -0.92 -13.04 -5.06
C GLN A 6 -2.15 -13.52 -4.29
N ASN A 7 -2.99 -12.59 -3.81
CA ASN A 7 -4.17 -12.85 -2.98
C ASN A 7 -3.90 -13.85 -1.84
N PRO A 8 -3.01 -13.50 -0.89
CA PRO A 8 -2.64 -14.41 0.18
C PRO A 8 -3.84 -14.72 1.08
N ASN A 9 -4.09 -16.01 1.33
CA ASN A 9 -5.08 -16.44 2.31
C ASN A 9 -4.63 -16.04 3.73
N LEU A 10 -5.53 -15.43 4.50
CA LEU A 10 -5.30 -14.96 5.87
C LEU A 10 -5.60 -16.02 6.95
N THR A 11 -6.06 -17.21 6.57
CA THR A 11 -6.34 -18.31 7.51
C THR A 11 -5.06 -18.73 8.23
N GLY A 12 -5.13 -18.79 9.56
CA GLY A 12 -4.03 -19.24 10.42
C GLY A 12 -3.04 -18.15 10.80
N TYR A 13 -3.29 -16.88 10.46
CA TYR A 13 -2.55 -15.75 11.01
C TYR A 13 -3.29 -15.16 12.22
N ASP A 14 -2.56 -14.92 13.30
CA ASP A 14 -3.10 -14.32 14.53
C ASP A 14 -3.11 -12.77 14.48
N ALA A 15 -2.39 -12.18 13.53
CA ALA A 15 -2.33 -10.73 13.30
C ALA A 15 -1.79 -10.42 11.89
N ALA A 16 -2.04 -9.20 11.41
CA ALA A 16 -1.58 -8.75 10.08
C ALA A 16 -0.82 -7.41 10.14
N ILE A 17 0.22 -7.32 9.33
CA ILE A 17 0.88 -6.05 8.97
C ILE A 17 0.72 -5.89 7.46
N ILE A 18 0.04 -4.82 7.04
CA ILE A 18 -0.29 -4.58 5.64
C ILE A 18 0.33 -3.25 5.22
N GLY A 19 1.06 -3.26 4.12
CA GLY A 19 1.74 -2.08 3.61
C GLY A 19 1.48 -1.83 2.14
N SER A 20 1.51 -0.56 1.78
CA SER A 20 1.43 -0.13 0.39
C SER A 20 2.35 1.06 0.15
N ALA A 21 2.80 1.18 -1.10
CA ALA A 21 3.36 2.43 -1.57
C ALA A 21 2.27 3.50 -1.61
N VAL A 22 2.63 4.75 -1.29
CA VAL A 22 1.77 5.92 -1.49
C VAL A 22 2.23 6.65 -2.74
N TYR A 23 1.36 6.70 -3.74
CA TYR A 23 1.55 7.46 -4.96
C TYR A 23 0.44 8.50 -5.08
N MET A 24 0.79 9.77 -5.30
CA MET A 24 -0.18 10.88 -5.39
C MET A 24 -1.17 10.89 -4.21
N GLY A 25 -0.66 10.65 -3.00
CA GLY A 25 -1.47 10.60 -1.78
C GLY A 25 -2.39 9.39 -1.64
N ARG A 26 -2.25 8.35 -2.47
CA ARG A 26 -3.10 7.16 -2.46
C ARG A 26 -2.30 5.86 -2.35
N TRP A 27 -2.83 4.87 -1.64
CA TRP A 27 -2.34 3.49 -1.71
C TRP A 27 -2.54 2.91 -3.10
N LEU A 28 -1.73 1.90 -3.44
CA LEU A 28 -1.95 1.09 -4.64
C LEU A 28 -3.34 0.42 -4.59
N LYS A 29 -4.01 0.37 -5.75
CA LYS A 29 -5.39 -0.13 -5.86
C LYS A 29 -5.53 -1.57 -5.38
N GLU A 30 -4.53 -2.39 -5.63
CA GLU A 30 -4.47 -3.79 -5.22
C GLU A 30 -4.45 -3.91 -3.69
N ALA A 31 -3.73 -3.01 -3.01
CA ALA A 31 -3.69 -2.98 -1.55
C ALA A 31 -5.03 -2.58 -0.94
N THR A 32 -5.70 -1.58 -1.50
CA THR A 32 -7.04 -1.18 -1.04
C THR A 32 -8.08 -2.27 -1.32
N ALA A 33 -8.05 -2.89 -2.50
CA ALA A 33 -8.97 -3.97 -2.85
C ALA A 33 -8.81 -5.17 -1.91
N PHE A 34 -7.57 -5.56 -1.58
CA PHE A 34 -7.34 -6.65 -0.64
C PHE A 34 -7.89 -6.37 0.76
N LEU A 35 -7.75 -5.13 1.24
CA LEU A 35 -8.33 -4.72 2.53
C LEU A 35 -9.87 -4.77 2.50
N GLU A 36 -10.48 -4.37 1.40
CA GLU A 36 -11.94 -4.40 1.22
C GLU A 36 -12.46 -5.85 1.14
N ASP A 37 -11.83 -6.69 0.32
CA ASP A 37 -12.22 -8.08 0.10
C ASP A 37 -12.05 -8.95 1.36
N ASN A 38 -11.08 -8.62 2.21
CA ASN A 38 -10.77 -9.39 3.42
C ASN A 38 -11.21 -8.69 4.71
N ARG A 39 -12.05 -7.65 4.61
CA ARG A 39 -12.41 -6.77 5.72
C ARG A 39 -12.90 -7.52 6.95
N GLU A 40 -13.80 -8.50 6.79
CA GLU A 40 -14.37 -9.25 7.91
C GLU A 40 -13.30 -10.04 8.68
N GLN A 41 -12.41 -10.71 7.97
CA GLN A 41 -11.34 -11.50 8.58
C GLN A 41 -10.30 -10.60 9.24
N LEU A 42 -9.92 -9.49 8.60
CA LEU A 42 -8.97 -8.53 9.15
C LEU A 42 -9.50 -7.85 10.42
N LEU A 43 -10.81 -7.58 10.50
CA LEU A 43 -11.44 -7.03 11.72
C LEU A 43 -11.44 -8.01 12.91
N SER A 44 -11.19 -9.31 12.67
CA SER A 44 -11.13 -10.32 13.72
C SER A 44 -9.76 -10.46 14.40
N MET A 45 -8.74 -9.73 13.93
CA MET A 45 -7.38 -9.80 14.43
C MET A 45 -6.74 -8.40 14.58
N PRO A 46 -5.66 -8.26 15.36
CA PRO A 46 -4.86 -7.04 15.35
C PRO A 46 -4.30 -6.76 13.95
N VAL A 47 -4.47 -5.53 13.46
CA VAL A 47 -3.97 -5.08 12.16
C VAL A 47 -3.18 -3.79 12.32
N TRP A 48 -1.99 -3.75 11.72
CA TRP A 48 -1.20 -2.53 11.54
C TRP A 48 -1.09 -2.20 10.06
N LEU A 49 -1.33 -0.93 9.73
CA LEU A 49 -1.12 -0.39 8.40
C LEU A 49 0.17 0.43 8.38
N PHE A 50 0.97 0.26 7.33
CA PHE A 50 2.12 1.13 7.09
C PHE A 50 2.13 1.62 5.65
N SER A 51 2.76 2.78 5.44
CA SER A 51 2.87 3.40 4.13
C SER A 51 4.33 3.69 3.84
N SER A 52 4.76 3.40 2.62
CA SER A 52 6.06 3.81 2.11
C SER A 52 5.86 4.78 0.96
N GLY A 53 6.39 5.98 1.05
CA GLY A 53 6.23 6.98 0.02
C GLY A 53 7.22 8.12 0.18
N PRO A 54 7.20 9.06 -0.75
CA PRO A 54 8.04 10.26 -0.70
C PRO A 54 7.79 11.02 0.61
N LEU A 55 8.83 11.65 1.15
CA LEU A 55 8.76 12.40 2.42
C LEU A 55 9.21 13.84 2.18
N GLY A 56 8.49 14.81 2.74
CA GLY A 56 8.91 16.22 2.69
C GLY A 56 8.86 16.82 1.29
N ASP A 57 9.91 17.54 0.88
CA ASP A 57 10.00 18.28 -0.38
C ASP A 57 9.79 17.36 -1.61
N ASP A 58 10.12 16.07 -1.51
CA ASP A 58 9.83 15.07 -2.54
C ASP A 58 8.32 14.94 -2.83
N LEU A 59 7.44 15.22 -1.85
CA LEU A 59 5.99 15.21 -2.06
C LEU A 59 5.53 16.40 -2.89
N ASP A 60 6.11 17.58 -2.69
CA ASP A 60 5.75 18.79 -3.42
C ASP A 60 6.22 18.68 -4.88
N ASP A 61 7.45 18.19 -5.10
CA ASP A 61 7.98 17.89 -6.44
C ASP A 61 7.11 16.87 -7.18
N LEU A 62 6.60 15.86 -6.47
CA LEU A 62 5.71 14.85 -7.04
C LEU A 62 4.27 15.34 -7.21
N MET A 63 3.86 16.42 -6.55
CA MET A 63 2.51 17.00 -6.70
C MET A 63 2.49 18.17 -7.70
N GLU A 64 3.65 18.72 -8.07
CA GLU A 64 3.81 19.79 -9.08
C GLU A 64 3.97 19.28 -10.52
N ASP A 65 4.29 18.00 -10.74
CA ASP A 65 4.50 17.46 -12.09
C ASP A 65 3.18 17.05 -12.78
N GLU A 66 2.63 17.96 -13.59
CA GLU A 66 1.63 17.63 -14.60
C GLU A 66 2.27 16.92 -15.82
N GLY A 67 2.65 15.65 -15.66
CA GLY A 67 2.43 14.69 -16.75
C GLY A 67 3.58 13.90 -17.37
N GLU A 68 4.74 13.70 -16.72
CA GLU A 68 5.69 12.67 -17.18
C GLU A 68 5.90 11.58 -16.09
N PRO A 69 5.69 10.28 -16.39
CA PRO A 69 5.89 9.24 -15.39
C PRO A 69 7.37 9.10 -15.04
N TYR A 70 7.72 9.39 -13.79
CA TYR A 70 9.06 9.15 -13.26
C TYR A 70 9.48 7.68 -13.41
N ASN A 71 10.70 7.47 -13.91
CA ASN A 71 11.29 6.15 -14.04
C ASN A 71 11.90 5.71 -12.70
N LEU A 72 11.17 4.84 -11.99
CA LEU A 72 11.54 4.26 -10.69
C LEU A 72 12.86 3.45 -10.67
N LYS A 73 13.58 3.32 -11.78
CA LYS A 73 14.89 2.66 -11.85
C LYS A 73 16.08 3.56 -11.50
N GLU A 74 15.84 4.86 -11.32
CA GLU A 74 16.90 5.85 -11.08
C GLU A 74 16.99 6.34 -9.63
N LEU A 75 16.26 5.67 -8.71
CA LEU A 75 16.38 5.80 -7.26
C LEU A 75 17.21 4.65 -6.67
#